data_AF-A0A392UV51-F1
#
_entry.id   AF-A0A392UV51-F1
#
_cell.length_a   1.000
_cell.length_b   1.000
_cell.length_c   1.000
_cell.angle_alpha   90.00
_cell.angle_beta   90.00
_cell.angle_gamma   90.00
#
_symmetry.space_group_name_H-M   'P 1'
#
loop_
_entity.id
_entity.type
_entity.pdbx_description
1 polymer ?
#
loop_
_entity_poly.entity_id
_entity_poly.type
_entity_poly.pdbx_seq_one_letter_code
_entity_poly.pdbx_strand_id
1 'polypeptide(L)' 'HQYSDYELGMAATLYEQHYRMNWGLPSISPPLMIAVQDYMAQTPIPSYYQQYPQ' A
#
# COMPACT_ATOMS: atom_id res chain seq x y z
N HIS A 1 7.18 -13.75 11.17
CA HIS A 1 7.64 -12.37 11.39
C HIS A 1 6.42 -11.48 11.24
N GLN A 2 6.13 -10.61 12.22
CA GLN A 2 4.99 -9.70 12.13
C GLN A 2 5.53 -8.33 11.72
N TYR A 3 4.97 -7.75 10.67
CA TYR A 3 5.37 -6.43 10.18
C TYR A 3 4.74 -5.34 11.03
N SER A 4 5.46 -4.24 11.23
CA SER A 4 4.93 -3.05 11.89
C SER A 4 4.03 -2.24 10.95
N ASP A 5 3.15 -1.41 11.52
CA ASP A 5 2.30 -0.50 10.74
C ASP A 5 3.10 0.45 9.84
N TYR A 6 4.29 0.87 10.31
CA TYR A 6 5.19 1.70 9.51
C TYR A 6 5.72 0.98 8.27
N GLU A 7 6.22 -0.24 8.43
CA GLU A 7 6.72 -1.06 7.31
C GLU A 7 5.60 -1.37 6.31
N LEU A 8 4.41 -1.71 6.81
CA LEU A 8 3.24 -1.97 5.98
C LEU A 8 2.78 -0.70 5.26
N GLY A 9 2.76 0.46 5.91
CA GLY A 9 2.40 1.73 5.30
C GLY A 9 3.36 2.16 4.19
N MET A 10 4.66 1.97 4.39
CA MET A 10 5.68 2.23 3.36
C MET A 10 5.51 1.31 2.16
N ALA A 11 5.33 0.00 2.40
CA ALA A 11 5.17 -0.98 1.33
C ALA A 11 3.83 -0.84 0.58
N ALA A 12 2.74 -0.49 1.28
CA ALA A 12 1.45 -0.17 0.67
C ALA A 12 1.52 1.08 -0.23
N THR A 13 2.18 2.13 0.25
CA THR A 13 2.41 3.35 -0.54
C THR A 13 3.25 3.04 -1.79
N LEU A 14 4.30 2.23 -1.65
CA LEU A 14 5.12 1.79 -2.78
C LEU A 14 4.30 1.00 -3.81
N TYR A 15 3.47 0.07 -3.35
CA TYR A 15 2.56 -0.70 -4.19
C TYR A 15 1.58 0.21 -4.95
N GLU A 16 0.92 1.12 -4.24
CA GLU A 16 -0.04 2.04 -4.83
C GLU A 16 0.62 2.93 -5.90
N GLN A 17 1.82 3.45 -5.65
CA GLN A 17 2.56 4.24 -6.62
C GLN A 17 2.88 3.45 -7.89
N HIS A 18 3.34 2.20 -7.74
CA HIS A 18 3.63 1.34 -8.88
C HIS A 18 2.38 1.03 -9.70
N TYR A 19 1.25 0.78 -9.04
CA TYR A 19 -0.04 0.59 -9.69
C TYR A 19 -0.48 1.84 -10.46
N ARG A 20 -0.48 3.01 -9.81
CA ARG A 20 -0.94 4.28 -10.41
C ARG A 20 -0.07 4.73 -11.58
N MET A 21 1.24 4.47 -11.51
CA MET A 21 2.19 4.83 -12.56
C MET A 21 2.38 3.72 -13.60
N ASN A 22 1.68 2.60 -13.47
CA ASN A 22 1.79 1.43 -14.34
C ASN A 22 3.25 0.94 -14.49
N TRP A 23 4.01 0.95 -13.40
CA TRP A 23 5.41 0.52 -13.36
C TRP A 23 5.58 -1.00 -13.19
N GLY A 24 4.48 -1.75 -13.16
CA GLY A 24 4.48 -3.17 -12.84
C GLY A 24 4.45 -3.41 -11.34
N LEU A 25 4.87 -4.60 -10.89
CA LEU A 25 4.84 -4.95 -9.48
C LEU A 25 6.09 -4.41 -8.76
N PRO A 26 5.94 -3.85 -7.54
CA PRO A 26 7.10 -3.45 -6.74
C PRO A 26 7.93 -4.66 -6.37
N SER A 27 9.25 -4.47 -6.25
CA SER A 27 10.17 -5.52 -5.78
C SER A 27 10.04 -5.69 -4.26
N ILE A 28 9.02 -6.42 -3.84
CA ILE A 28 8.78 -6.79 -2.44
C ILE A 28 8.59 -8.30 -2.32
N SER A 29 8.99 -8.86 -1.18
CA SER A 29 8.89 -10.31 -0.96
C SER A 29 7.43 -10.80 -0.96
N PRO A 30 7.14 -12.03 -1.41
CA PRO A 30 5.77 -12.54 -1.41
C PRO A 30 5.07 -12.50 -0.04
N PRO A 31 5.71 -12.85 1.10
CA PRO A 31 5.07 -12.71 2.41
C PRO A 31 4.71 -11.27 2.77
N LEU A 32 5.55 -10.30 2.38
CA LEU A 32 5.26 -8.88 2.58
C LEU A 32 4.12 -8.40 1.67
N MET A 33 4.08 -8.85 0.42
CA MET A 33 2.98 -8.53 -0.51
C MET A 33 1.62 -8.98 0.03
N ILE A 34 1.54 -10.18 0.61
CA ILE A 34 0.30 -10.68 1.23
C ILE A 34 -0.12 -9.76 2.37
N ALA A 35 0.81 -9.45 3.29
CA ALA A 35 0.52 -8.57 4.42
C ALA A 35 0.12 -7.15 3.99
N VAL A 36 0.71 -6.63 2.92
CA VAL A 36 0.34 -5.32 2.33
C VAL A 36 -1.09 -5.34 1.79
N GLN A 37 -1.51 -6.41 1.11
CA GLN A 37 -2.89 -6.50 0.62
C GLN A 37 -3.91 -6.55 1.77
N ASP A 38 -3.63 -7.36 2.79
CA ASP A 38 -4.48 -7.43 3.98
C ASP A 38 -4.52 -6.08 4.72
N TYR A 39 -3.38 -5.39 4.80
CA TYR A 39 -3.28 -4.07 5.41
C TYR A 39 -4.06 -3.00 4.63
N MET A 40 -3.96 -2.96 3.30
CA MET A 40 -4.69 -1.99 2.46
C MET A 40 -6.21 -2.23 2.47
N ALA A 41 -6.65 -3.48 2.66
CA ALA A 41 -8.07 -3.78 2.85
C ALA A 41 -8.65 -3.20 4.15
N GLN A 42 -7.82 -3.14 5.21
CA GLN A 42 -8.19 -2.59 6.52
C GLN A 42 -7.98 -1.08 6.61
N THR A 43 -6.93 -0.58 5.95
CA THR A 43 -6.50 0.82 5.97
C THR A 43 -6.44 1.33 4.53
N PRO A 44 -7.59 1.62 3.90
CA PRO A 44 -7.60 2.14 2.54
C PRO A 44 -6.85 3.47 2.51
N ILE A 45 -5.90 3.63 1.59
CA ILE A 45 -5.22 4.90 1.37
C ILE A 45 -6.24 5.81 0.67
N PRO A 46 -6.74 6.87 1.33
CA PRO A 46 -7.74 7.73 0.75
C PRO A 46 -7.11 8.58 -0.36
N SER A 47 -7.84 8.80 -1.45
CA SER A 47 -7.42 9.81 -2.43
C SER A 47 -7.54 11.22 -1.86
N TYR A 48 -6.77 12.16 -2.41
CA TYR A 48 -6.80 13.58 -2.02
C TYR A 48 -8.23 14.14 -1.98
N TYR A 49 -9.05 13.82 -2.99
CA TYR A 49 -10.44 14.29 -3.09
C TYR A 49 -11.37 13.68 -2.04
N GLN A 50 -11.06 12.48 -1.53
CA GLN A 50 -11.81 11.88 -0.42
C GLN A 50 -11.46 12.52 0.93
N GLN A 51 -10.24 13.01 1.10
CA GLN A 51 -9.80 13.66 2.34
C GLN A 51 -10.22 15.12 2.42
N TYR A 52 -10.31 15.81 1.28
CA TYR A 52 -10.64 17.23 1.19
C TYR A 52 -11.77 17.46 0.18
N PRO A 53 -13.04 17.26 0.57
CA PRO A 53 -14.18 17.65 -0.25
C PRO A 53 -14.15 19.17 -0.50
N GLN A 54 -14.41 19.57 -1.74
CA GLN A 54 -14.49 20.98 -2.17
C GLN A 54 -15.74 21.68 -1.62
#